data_AF-A0A855GR24-F1
#
_entry.id   AF-A0A855GR24-F1
#
_cell.length_a   1.000
_cell.length_b   1.000
_cell.length_c   1.000
_cell.angle_alpha   90.00
_cell.angle_beta   90.00
_cell.angle_gamma   90.00
#
_symmetry.space_group_name_H-M   'P 1'
#
loop_
_entity.id
_entity.type
_entity.pdbx_description
1 polymer ?
#
loop_
_entity_poly.entity_id
_entity_poly.type
_entity_poly.pdbx_seq_one_letter_code
_entity_poly.pdbx_strand_id
1 'polypeptide(L)'
;MKYHHIFKAVSEKISEVLHIHDEATKELYTTIVKQLAPGNDFTFTEIMKEYLAEYQQKSFKFYQHPRHSGFMVNRIDEGLEVIEVNEDTRFVTGDIITHLSGDSVDVLSDRYRKQLFHDTFQKQEWAPLILKQHDAELRRGSEDYHFTLNSYALPEPQILSRDTYQQITIYAPEQLVNIQEDIIKDTPVILDLRYTKGIQQLYDIQPQIILISRHTEGSAEAFASNSDALKVGEETFGALSEYETLELGPFTFEYGITGERTAYPDVEIGNEAAQDKILEFAVNHVRNI
;
A
#
# COMPACT_ATOMS: atom_id res chain seq x y z
N MET A 1 9.71 -13.39 22.75
CA MET A 1 8.55 -12.80 23.47
C MET A 1 7.34 -13.68 23.19
N LYS A 2 6.42 -13.93 24.13
CA LYS A 2 5.24 -14.79 23.87
C LYS A 2 4.16 -13.97 23.15
N TYR A 3 3.51 -14.51 22.11
CA TYR A 3 2.51 -13.80 21.29
C TYR A 3 1.44 -13.04 22.09
N HIS A 4 0.93 -13.62 23.18
CA HIS A 4 -0.05 -12.92 24.03
C HIS A 4 0.45 -11.61 24.65
N HIS A 5 1.76 -11.42 24.85
CA HIS A 5 2.32 -10.15 25.32
C HIS A 5 2.33 -9.11 24.19
N ILE A 6 2.62 -9.54 22.96
CA ILE A 6 2.60 -8.69 21.76
C ILE A 6 1.16 -8.23 21.51
N PHE A 7 0.21 -9.17 21.47
CA PHE A 7 -1.21 -8.85 21.35
C PHE A 7 -1.67 -7.87 22.43
N LYS A 8 -1.31 -8.13 23.70
CA LYS A 8 -1.65 -7.24 24.81
C LYS A 8 -1.13 -5.82 24.57
N ALA A 9 0.14 -5.67 24.21
CA ALA A 9 0.75 -4.37 23.96
C ALA A 9 0.04 -3.60 22.83
N VAL A 10 -0.29 -4.28 21.72
CA VAL A 10 -1.06 -3.68 20.62
C VAL A 10 -2.47 -3.29 21.08
N SER A 11 -3.18 -4.17 21.80
CA SER A 11 -4.55 -3.89 22.28
C SER A 11 -4.61 -2.70 23.26
N GLU A 12 -3.60 -2.57 24.13
CA GLU A 12 -3.47 -1.45 25.06
C GLU A 12 -3.20 -0.17 24.28
N LYS A 13 -2.30 -0.21 23.29
CA LYS A 13 -2.00 0.94 22.45
C LYS A 13 -3.23 1.43 21.67
N ILE A 14 -4.00 0.52 21.08
CA ILE A 14 -5.24 0.87 20.37
C ILE A 14 -6.25 1.52 21.32
N SER A 15 -6.39 1.00 22.54
CA SER A 15 -7.29 1.58 23.55
C SER A 15 -6.87 3.00 23.92
N GLU A 16 -5.56 3.27 24.00
CA GLU A 16 -5.01 4.61 24.24
C GLU A 16 -5.28 5.56 23.07
N VAL A 17 -5.11 5.11 21.83
CA VAL A 17 -5.20 5.93 20.61
C VAL A 17 -6.65 6.19 20.19
N LEU A 18 -7.47 5.15 20.06
CA LEU A 18 -8.84 5.28 19.58
C LEU A 18 -9.82 5.71 20.68
N HIS A 19 -9.43 5.57 21.95
CA HIS A 19 -10.34 5.66 23.08
C HIS A 19 -11.56 4.71 22.94
N ILE A 20 -11.37 3.61 22.20
CA ILE A 20 -12.37 2.56 21.99
C ILE A 20 -12.05 1.38 22.92
N HIS A 21 -13.06 0.95 23.66
CA HIS A 21 -12.98 -0.19 24.58
C HIS A 21 -13.92 -1.32 24.13
N ASP A 22 -13.53 -2.05 23.08
CA ASP A 22 -14.22 -3.28 22.69
C ASP A 22 -13.62 -4.49 23.42
N GLU A 23 -14.05 -4.68 24.67
CA GLU A 23 -13.56 -5.76 25.53
C GLU A 23 -13.97 -7.15 25.02
N ALA A 24 -15.09 -7.28 24.30
CA ALA A 24 -15.55 -8.57 23.78
C ALA A 24 -14.62 -9.06 22.65
N THR A 25 -14.31 -8.19 21.69
CA THR A 25 -13.35 -8.50 20.61
C THR A 25 -11.97 -8.78 21.19
N LYS A 26 -11.51 -7.95 22.14
CA LYS A 26 -10.23 -8.16 22.82
C LYS A 26 -10.14 -9.49 23.57
N GLU A 27 -11.19 -9.91 24.28
CA GLU A 27 -11.22 -11.19 25.00
C GLU A 27 -11.19 -12.39 24.04
N LEU A 28 -11.94 -12.31 22.94
CA LEU A 28 -11.95 -13.32 21.88
C LEU A 28 -10.54 -13.55 21.33
N TYR A 29 -9.89 -12.49 20.83
CA TYR A 29 -8.57 -12.60 20.24
C TYR A 29 -7.48 -12.94 21.26
N THR A 30 -7.61 -12.49 22.51
CA THR A 30 -6.74 -12.94 23.61
C THR A 30 -6.78 -14.47 23.77
N THR A 31 -7.97 -15.06 23.69
CA THR A 31 -8.17 -16.51 23.82
C THR A 31 -7.52 -17.25 22.64
N ILE A 32 -7.74 -16.78 21.42
CA ILE A 32 -7.15 -17.34 20.19
C ILE A 32 -5.61 -17.31 20.28
N VAL A 33 -5.03 -16.15 20.60
CA VAL A 33 -3.58 -15.97 20.66
C VAL A 33 -2.93 -16.81 21.76
N LYS A 34 -3.60 -17.02 22.90
CA LYS A 34 -3.08 -17.89 23.98
C LYS A 34 -3.02 -19.37 23.58
N GLN A 35 -3.86 -19.80 22.65
CA GLN A 35 -3.90 -21.18 22.16
C GLN A 35 -2.94 -21.41 20.99
N LEU A 36 -2.41 -20.34 20.37
CA LEU A 36 -1.49 -20.45 19.25
C LEU A 36 -0.15 -21.06 19.68
N ALA A 37 0.29 -22.07 18.94
CA ALA A 37 1.58 -22.71 19.16
C ALA A 37 2.73 -21.71 18.95
N PRO A 38 3.77 -21.70 19.81
CA PRO A 38 4.94 -20.85 19.61
C PRO A 38 5.63 -21.12 18.26
N GLY A 39 6.17 -20.08 17.63
CA GLY A 39 6.91 -20.17 16.36
C GLY A 39 6.04 -20.17 15.10
N ASN A 40 4.72 -20.08 15.24
CA ASN A 40 3.79 -19.90 14.12
C ASN A 40 3.56 -18.40 13.80
N ASP A 41 4.63 -17.71 13.42
CA ASP A 41 4.65 -16.26 13.23
C ASP A 41 3.71 -15.78 12.11
N PHE A 42 3.59 -16.56 11.03
CA PHE A 42 2.67 -16.27 9.94
C PHE A 42 1.22 -16.25 10.44
N THR A 43 0.78 -17.33 11.10
CA THR A 43 -0.60 -17.41 11.61
C THR A 43 -0.85 -16.33 12.67
N PHE A 44 0.14 -16.02 13.51
CA PHE A 44 0.02 -14.91 14.46
C PHE A 44 -0.18 -13.57 13.75
N THR A 45 0.61 -13.28 12.71
CA THR A 45 0.49 -12.05 11.90
C THR A 45 -0.90 -11.93 11.28
N GLU A 46 -1.45 -13.03 10.77
CA GLU A 46 -2.78 -13.05 10.16
C GLU A 46 -3.90 -12.84 11.18
N ILE A 47 -3.80 -13.44 12.37
CA ILE A 47 -4.72 -13.18 13.49
C ILE A 47 -4.67 -11.70 13.90
N MET A 48 -3.48 -11.10 13.93
CA MET A 48 -3.32 -9.67 14.27
C MET A 48 -3.97 -8.79 13.20
N LYS A 49 -3.79 -9.07 11.90
CA LYS A 49 -4.44 -8.33 10.82
C LYS A 49 -5.97 -8.43 10.88
N GLU A 50 -6.50 -9.62 11.18
CA GLU A 50 -7.94 -9.81 11.39
C GLU A 50 -8.47 -8.99 12.57
N TYR A 51 -7.75 -9.01 13.70
CA TYR A 51 -8.09 -8.20 14.86
C TYR A 51 -8.09 -6.70 14.54
N LEU A 52 -7.06 -6.21 13.85
CA LEU A 52 -6.95 -4.79 13.48
C LEU A 52 -8.06 -4.38 12.50
N ALA A 53 -8.47 -5.26 11.61
CA ALA A 53 -9.57 -5.00 10.68
C ALA A 53 -10.91 -4.76 11.40
N GLU A 54 -11.11 -5.23 12.64
CA GLU A 54 -12.34 -4.91 13.39
C GLU A 54 -12.50 -3.41 13.66
N TYR A 55 -11.41 -2.64 13.70
CA TYR A 55 -11.44 -1.19 13.94
C TYR A 55 -11.66 -0.35 12.69
N GLN A 56 -11.54 -0.96 11.50
CA GLN A 56 -11.70 -0.28 10.21
C GLN A 56 -10.82 0.98 10.09
N GLN A 57 -9.62 0.95 10.69
CA GLN A 57 -8.62 2.02 10.58
C GLN A 57 -7.60 1.63 9.50
N LYS A 58 -7.57 2.37 8.40
CA LYS A 58 -6.63 2.16 7.28
C LYS A 58 -5.17 2.36 7.69
N SER A 59 -4.94 3.24 8.66
CA SER A 59 -3.63 3.58 9.21
C SER A 59 -3.01 2.49 10.10
N PHE A 60 -3.76 1.43 10.44
CA PHE A 60 -3.26 0.34 11.29
C PHE A 60 -2.62 -0.77 10.45
N LYS A 61 -1.32 -1.02 10.70
CA LYS A 61 -0.57 -2.08 10.02
C LYS A 61 0.20 -2.93 11.00
N PHE A 62 0.22 -4.24 10.76
CA PHE A 62 0.99 -5.19 11.54
C PHE A 62 1.71 -6.17 10.61
N TYR A 63 3.03 -6.26 10.75
CA TYR A 63 3.86 -7.11 9.92
C TYR A 63 5.16 -7.50 10.64
N GLN A 64 5.88 -8.48 10.06
CA GLN A 64 7.25 -8.80 10.47
C GLN A 64 8.28 -8.09 9.59
N HIS A 65 8.12 -8.22 8.28
CA HIS A 65 8.89 -7.52 7.27
C HIS A 65 7.94 -7.08 6.16
N PRO A 66 8.06 -5.85 5.64
CA PRO A 66 7.29 -5.44 4.47
C PRO A 66 7.66 -6.35 3.30
N ARG A 67 6.64 -6.94 2.67
CA ARG A 67 6.76 -7.76 1.46
C ARG A 67 5.77 -7.25 0.43
N HIS A 68 6.04 -7.52 -0.84
CA HIS A 68 5.13 -7.19 -1.92
C HIS A 68 5.00 -8.33 -2.94
N SER A 69 3.92 -8.32 -3.72
CA SER A 69 3.57 -9.36 -4.70
C SER A 69 4.31 -9.25 -6.04
N GLY A 70 5.16 -8.24 -6.21
CA GLY A 70 5.83 -7.96 -7.49
C GLY A 70 4.99 -7.20 -8.52
N PHE A 71 3.73 -6.90 -8.21
CA PHE A 71 2.79 -6.13 -9.04
C PHE A 71 1.72 -5.46 -8.16
N MET A 72 1.06 -4.44 -8.71
CA MET A 72 -0.08 -3.75 -8.09
C MET A 72 -1.35 -4.02 -8.90
N VAL A 73 -2.50 -3.98 -8.23
CA VAL A 73 -3.80 -4.23 -8.86
C VAL A 73 -4.85 -3.20 -8.49
N ASN A 74 -5.81 -3.00 -9.38
CA ASN A 74 -7.09 -2.38 -9.09
C ASN A 74 -8.21 -3.43 -9.16
N ARG A 75 -9.17 -3.38 -8.24
CA ARG A 75 -10.41 -4.15 -8.41
C ARG A 75 -11.30 -3.45 -9.45
N ILE A 76 -11.63 -4.20 -10.49
CA ILE A 76 -12.65 -3.89 -11.49
C ILE A 76 -13.79 -4.91 -11.37
N ASP A 77 -14.84 -4.82 -12.18
CA ASP A 77 -15.97 -5.78 -12.08
C ASP A 77 -15.51 -7.22 -12.41
N GLU A 78 -14.68 -7.39 -13.44
CA GLU A 78 -14.25 -8.68 -13.98
C GLU A 78 -13.18 -9.41 -13.13
N GLY A 79 -12.45 -8.69 -12.29
CA GLY A 79 -11.32 -9.26 -11.55
C GLY A 79 -10.45 -8.21 -10.86
N LEU A 80 -9.20 -8.57 -10.60
CA LEU A 80 -8.14 -7.62 -10.22
C LEU A 80 -7.31 -7.33 -11.47
N GLU A 81 -7.43 -6.12 -12.00
CA GLU A 81 -6.60 -5.66 -13.12
C GLU A 81 -5.20 -5.31 -12.61
N VAL A 82 -4.18 -5.91 -13.19
CA VAL A 82 -2.77 -5.56 -12.93
C VAL A 82 -2.49 -4.17 -13.53
N ILE A 83 -2.11 -3.22 -12.69
CA ILE A 83 -1.87 -1.82 -13.10
C ILE A 83 -0.39 -1.44 -13.12
N GLU A 84 0.44 -2.20 -12.42
CA GLU A 84 1.88 -1.98 -12.34
C GLU A 84 2.58 -3.31 -12.12
N VAL A 85 3.76 -3.52 -12.73
CA VAL A 85 4.58 -4.72 -12.56
C VAL A 85 6.02 -4.28 -12.26
N ASN A 86 6.50 -4.63 -11.07
CA ASN A 86 7.77 -4.13 -10.55
C ASN A 86 8.84 -5.23 -10.51
N GLU A 87 8.44 -6.49 -10.26
CA GLU A 87 9.37 -7.62 -10.13
C GLU A 87 8.90 -8.87 -10.90
N ASP A 88 7.62 -9.23 -10.82
CA ASP A 88 7.12 -10.47 -11.39
C ASP A 88 6.74 -10.31 -12.87
N THR A 89 7.75 -10.32 -13.73
CA THR A 89 7.64 -10.11 -15.20
C THR A 89 6.79 -11.15 -15.95
N ARG A 90 6.26 -12.18 -15.27
CA ARG A 90 5.25 -13.09 -15.84
C ARG A 90 3.90 -12.39 -16.00
N PHE A 91 3.59 -11.48 -15.08
CA PHE A 91 2.44 -10.59 -15.16
C PHE A 91 2.76 -9.42 -16.09
N VAL A 92 1.72 -8.87 -16.71
CA VAL A 92 1.79 -7.67 -17.54
C VAL A 92 0.64 -6.75 -17.15
N THR A 93 0.87 -5.44 -17.20
CA THR A 93 -0.18 -4.44 -17.02
C THR A 93 -1.37 -4.72 -17.96
N GLY A 94 -2.58 -4.73 -17.42
CA GLY A 94 -3.83 -5.08 -18.10
C GLY A 94 -4.24 -6.55 -17.97
N ASP A 95 -3.42 -7.41 -17.37
CA ASP A 95 -3.84 -8.76 -16.99
C ASP A 95 -4.98 -8.69 -15.96
N ILE A 96 -6.01 -9.53 -16.11
CA ILE A 96 -7.13 -9.59 -15.17
C ILE A 96 -7.03 -10.87 -14.37
N ILE A 97 -6.65 -10.78 -13.10
CA ILE A 97 -6.68 -11.91 -12.16
C ILE A 97 -8.13 -12.20 -11.79
N THR A 98 -8.59 -13.42 -12.03
CA THR A 98 -9.97 -13.86 -11.79
C THR A 98 -10.11 -14.76 -10.57
N HIS A 99 -9.05 -15.52 -10.25
CA HIS A 99 -9.00 -16.41 -9.09
C HIS A 99 -7.65 -16.32 -8.38
N LEU A 100 -7.67 -16.50 -7.07
CA LEU A 100 -6.48 -16.68 -6.26
C LEU A 100 -6.64 -17.97 -5.44
N SER A 101 -5.69 -18.89 -5.60
CA SER A 101 -5.68 -20.21 -4.95
C SER A 101 -7.02 -20.96 -5.03
N GLY A 102 -7.62 -20.93 -6.23
CA GLY A 102 -8.86 -21.62 -6.57
C GLY A 102 -10.15 -20.88 -6.20
N ASP A 103 -10.09 -19.82 -5.39
CA ASP A 103 -11.26 -19.00 -5.07
C ASP A 103 -11.35 -17.81 -6.03
N SER A 104 -12.56 -17.55 -6.55
CA SER A 104 -12.79 -16.35 -7.36
C SER A 104 -12.58 -15.06 -6.57
N VAL A 105 -12.17 -13.99 -7.23
CA VAL A 105 -11.99 -12.67 -6.61
C VAL A 105 -13.27 -12.19 -5.91
N ASP A 106 -14.45 -12.45 -6.47
CA ASP A 106 -15.73 -12.12 -5.83
C ASP A 106 -15.92 -12.83 -4.48
N VAL A 107 -15.68 -14.15 -4.45
CA VAL A 107 -15.77 -14.95 -3.22
C VAL A 107 -14.77 -14.46 -2.18
N LEU A 108 -13.57 -14.07 -2.59
CA LEU A 108 -12.55 -13.51 -1.70
C LEU A 108 -12.93 -12.12 -1.19
N SER A 109 -13.51 -11.28 -2.05
CA SER A 109 -13.99 -9.94 -1.67
C SER A 109 -15.06 -10.04 -0.58
N ASP A 110 -15.97 -10.99 -0.70
CA ASP A 110 -17.00 -11.22 0.33
C ASP A 110 -16.40 -11.81 1.61
N ARG A 111 -15.51 -12.81 1.50
CA ARG A 111 -14.87 -13.46 2.65
C ARG A 111 -14.00 -12.49 3.46
N TYR A 112 -13.24 -11.65 2.78
CA TYR A 112 -12.28 -10.71 3.38
C TYR A 112 -12.79 -9.27 3.42
N ARG A 113 -14.10 -9.06 3.30
CA ARG A 113 -14.71 -7.73 3.20
C ARG A 113 -14.28 -6.74 4.29
N LYS A 114 -14.07 -7.22 5.53
CA LYS A 114 -13.56 -6.40 6.64
C LYS A 114 -12.11 -5.95 6.42
N GLN A 115 -11.24 -6.85 5.95
CA GLN A 115 -9.83 -6.52 5.66
C GLN A 115 -9.70 -5.60 4.44
N LEU A 116 -10.72 -5.59 3.58
CA LEU A 116 -10.90 -4.64 2.48
C LEU A 116 -11.68 -3.39 2.91
N PHE A 117 -11.74 -3.10 4.22
CA PHE A 117 -12.35 -1.90 4.81
C PHE A 117 -13.82 -1.64 4.44
N HIS A 118 -14.55 -2.68 4.04
CA HIS A 118 -15.89 -2.55 3.44
C HIS A 118 -15.95 -1.56 2.26
N ASP A 119 -14.82 -1.28 1.64
CA ASP A 119 -14.69 -0.24 0.62
C ASP A 119 -15.37 -0.66 -0.69
N THR A 120 -15.75 0.35 -1.47
CA THR A 120 -16.10 0.18 -2.87
C THR A 120 -14.93 -0.45 -3.62
N PHE A 121 -15.20 -1.26 -4.65
CA PHE A 121 -14.18 -1.97 -5.44
C PHE A 121 -12.93 -1.12 -5.71
N GLN A 122 -13.12 0.10 -6.21
CA GLN A 122 -12.04 1.01 -6.58
C GLN A 122 -11.09 1.33 -5.43
N LYS A 123 -11.52 1.29 -4.18
CA LYS A 123 -10.73 1.67 -2.98
C LYS A 123 -10.18 0.48 -2.21
N GLN A 124 -10.49 -0.74 -2.65
CA GLN A 124 -10.05 -1.95 -1.95
C GLN A 124 -8.55 -2.16 -2.12
N GLU A 125 -7.86 -2.38 -0.99
CA GLU A 125 -6.44 -2.73 -1.01
C GLU A 125 -6.24 -4.26 -0.95
N TRP A 126 -5.77 -4.82 -2.06
CA TRP A 126 -5.65 -6.26 -2.29
C TRP A 126 -4.27 -6.82 -2.04
N ALA A 127 -3.22 -6.00 -1.97
CA ALA A 127 -1.85 -6.51 -1.81
C ALA A 127 -1.67 -7.43 -0.58
N PRO A 128 -2.24 -7.10 0.61
CA PRO A 128 -2.14 -7.99 1.77
C PRO A 128 -2.84 -9.33 1.57
N LEU A 129 -3.92 -9.40 0.78
CA LEU A 129 -4.64 -10.64 0.50
C LEU A 129 -3.90 -11.50 -0.53
N ILE A 130 -3.38 -10.89 -1.60
CA ILE A 130 -2.60 -11.57 -2.65
C ILE A 130 -1.38 -12.28 -2.03
N LEU A 131 -0.69 -11.62 -1.10
CA LEU A 131 0.47 -12.18 -0.40
C LEU A 131 0.18 -13.45 0.43
N LYS A 132 -1.10 -13.75 0.73
CA LYS A 132 -1.51 -14.97 1.43
C LYS A 132 -1.76 -16.14 0.48
N GLN A 133 -1.81 -15.89 -0.82
CA GLN A 133 -2.22 -16.86 -1.83
C GLN A 133 -0.99 -17.54 -2.42
N HIS A 134 -1.19 -18.75 -2.94
CA HIS A 134 -0.13 -19.55 -3.56
C HIS A 134 -0.05 -19.38 -5.07
N ASP A 135 -1.18 -19.08 -5.71
CA ASP A 135 -1.31 -19.06 -7.16
C ASP A 135 -2.44 -18.14 -7.60
N ALA A 136 -2.40 -17.73 -8.87
CA ALA A 136 -3.37 -16.88 -9.52
C ALA A 136 -3.76 -17.45 -10.89
N GLU A 137 -5.05 -17.39 -11.20
CA GLU A 137 -5.57 -17.58 -12.56
C GLU A 137 -5.95 -16.22 -13.13
N LEU A 138 -5.44 -15.92 -14.32
CA LEU A 138 -5.61 -14.61 -14.95
C LEU A 138 -5.94 -14.71 -16.44
N ARG A 139 -6.58 -13.68 -16.95
CA ARG A 139 -6.90 -13.52 -18.37
C ARG A 139 -6.04 -12.42 -18.97
N ARG A 140 -5.46 -12.71 -20.15
CA ARG A 140 -4.76 -11.75 -21.00
C ARG A 140 -5.37 -11.80 -22.38
N GLY A 141 -6.18 -10.80 -22.72
CA GLY A 141 -6.97 -10.83 -23.95
C GLY A 141 -7.94 -12.01 -23.96
N SER A 142 -7.75 -12.95 -24.90
CA SER A 142 -8.57 -14.16 -25.04
C SER A 142 -7.93 -15.42 -24.43
N GLU A 143 -6.77 -15.29 -23.79
CA GLU A 143 -6.01 -16.41 -23.25
C GLU A 143 -6.05 -16.39 -21.72
N ASP A 144 -6.12 -17.59 -21.13
CA ASP A 144 -6.08 -17.78 -19.69
C ASP A 144 -4.71 -18.37 -19.28
N TYR A 145 -4.17 -17.88 -18.17
CA TYR A 145 -2.87 -18.24 -17.62
C TYR A 145 -3.02 -18.61 -16.15
N HIS A 146 -2.11 -19.46 -15.67
CA HIS A 146 -2.00 -19.84 -14.26
C HIS A 146 -0.55 -19.67 -13.80
N PHE A 147 -0.35 -18.84 -12.77
CA PHE A 147 0.98 -18.58 -12.21
C PHE A 147 1.00 -18.80 -10.70
N THR A 148 2.04 -19.47 -10.21
CA THR A 148 2.39 -19.45 -8.78
C THR A 148 2.82 -18.05 -8.37
N LEU A 149 2.30 -17.55 -7.26
CA LEU A 149 2.62 -16.25 -6.69
C LEU A 149 3.88 -16.34 -5.81
N ASN A 150 4.68 -15.28 -5.86
CA ASN A 150 5.88 -15.14 -5.05
C ASN A 150 5.79 -13.87 -4.19
N SER A 151 6.65 -13.80 -3.17
CA SER A 151 6.84 -12.59 -2.38
C SER A 151 8.22 -12.03 -2.62
N TYR A 152 8.29 -10.72 -2.80
CA TYR A 152 9.51 -10.00 -3.16
C TYR A 152 9.86 -8.98 -2.07
N ALA A 153 11.14 -8.57 -2.05
CA ALA A 153 11.60 -7.43 -1.28
C ALA A 153 11.26 -6.15 -2.04
N LEU A 154 10.99 -5.05 -1.33
CA LEU A 154 10.58 -3.78 -1.94
C LEU A 154 11.44 -3.41 -3.17
N PRO A 155 10.83 -2.98 -4.30
CA PRO A 155 11.59 -2.64 -5.49
C PRO A 155 12.53 -1.44 -5.23
N GLU A 156 13.68 -1.41 -5.88
CA GLU A 156 14.61 -0.28 -5.79
C GLU A 156 14.00 1.02 -6.37
N PRO A 157 14.36 2.20 -5.82
CA PRO A 157 13.93 3.47 -6.38
C PRO A 157 14.46 3.68 -7.80
N GLN A 158 13.70 4.40 -8.62
CA GLN A 158 14.06 4.65 -10.01
C GLN A 158 14.24 6.14 -10.28
N ILE A 159 15.35 6.51 -10.92
CA ILE A 159 15.58 7.87 -11.42
C ILE A 159 15.73 7.81 -12.94
N LEU A 160 14.87 8.55 -13.63
CA LEU A 160 14.96 8.79 -15.06
C LEU A 160 15.28 10.26 -15.31
N SER A 161 16.55 10.53 -15.62
CA SER A 161 17.01 11.87 -15.98
C SER A 161 16.76 12.15 -17.47
N ARG A 162 16.12 13.28 -17.75
CA ARG A 162 15.91 13.85 -19.09
C ARG A 162 16.54 15.24 -19.15
N ASP A 163 16.68 15.78 -20.36
CA ASP A 163 17.32 17.09 -20.58
C ASP A 163 16.68 18.25 -19.80
N THR A 164 15.38 18.13 -19.47
CA THR A 164 14.57 19.20 -18.87
C THR A 164 13.97 18.86 -17.50
N TYR A 165 14.07 17.60 -17.05
CA TYR A 165 13.49 17.16 -15.77
C TYR A 165 14.08 15.82 -15.31
N GLN A 166 13.90 15.49 -14.04
CA GLN A 166 14.07 14.15 -13.49
C GLN A 166 12.71 13.57 -13.08
N GLN A 167 12.44 12.33 -13.46
CA GLN A 167 11.36 11.55 -12.88
C GLN A 167 11.95 10.62 -11.82
N ILE A 168 11.39 10.68 -10.62
CA ILE A 168 11.83 9.89 -9.46
C ILE A 168 10.64 9.05 -9.00
N THR A 169 10.80 7.73 -8.95
CA THR A 169 9.78 6.80 -8.45
C THR A 169 10.30 6.12 -7.21
N ILE A 170 9.51 6.16 -6.14
CA ILE A 170 9.82 5.47 -4.87
C ILE A 170 8.62 4.64 -4.42
N TYR A 171 8.88 3.55 -3.72
CA TYR A 171 7.88 2.62 -3.20
C TYR A 171 7.78 2.66 -1.67
N ALA A 172 8.82 3.18 -1.00
CA ALA A 172 8.76 3.55 0.40
C ALA A 172 9.52 4.87 0.66
N PRO A 173 9.08 5.66 1.65
CA PRO A 173 9.68 6.97 1.94
C PRO A 173 11.19 6.96 2.20
N GLU A 174 11.70 5.93 2.88
CA GLU A 174 13.11 5.77 3.23
C GLU A 174 14.04 5.72 2.01
N GLN A 175 13.51 5.38 0.83
CA GLN A 175 14.31 5.23 -0.38
C GLN A 175 14.86 6.56 -0.90
N LEU A 176 14.26 7.69 -0.52
CA LEU A 176 14.77 9.02 -0.90
C LEU A 176 16.20 9.26 -0.40
N VAL A 177 16.54 8.75 0.80
CA VAL A 177 17.88 8.89 1.38
C VAL A 177 18.93 8.23 0.50
N ASN A 178 18.58 7.09 -0.12
CA ASN A 178 19.51 6.30 -0.92
C ASN A 178 19.82 6.93 -2.28
N ILE A 179 18.99 7.87 -2.74
CA ILE A 179 19.09 8.48 -4.07
C ILE A 179 19.36 9.98 -4.03
N GLN A 180 19.55 10.55 -2.83
CA GLN A 180 19.66 11.99 -2.64
C GLN A 180 20.81 12.61 -3.44
N GLU A 181 21.94 11.90 -3.56
CA GLU A 181 23.11 12.34 -4.32
C GLU A 181 22.88 12.34 -5.85
N ASP A 182 21.90 11.57 -6.33
CA ASP A 182 21.55 11.45 -7.76
C ASP A 182 20.50 12.50 -8.19
N ILE A 183 19.94 13.25 -7.24
CA ILE A 183 19.00 14.35 -7.51
C ILE A 183 19.81 15.57 -7.98
N ILE A 184 19.60 15.95 -9.24
CA ILE A 184 20.28 17.07 -9.88
C ILE A 184 19.62 18.36 -9.41
N LYS A 185 20.40 19.15 -8.67
CA LYS A 185 19.98 20.47 -8.21
C LYS A 185 19.52 21.35 -9.38
N ASP A 186 18.49 22.16 -9.13
CA ASP A 186 17.91 23.11 -10.08
C ASP A 186 17.29 22.48 -11.34
N THR A 187 17.20 21.15 -11.41
CA THR A 187 16.43 20.42 -12.44
C THR A 187 15.02 20.15 -11.93
N PRO A 188 13.96 20.43 -12.71
CA PRO A 188 12.60 20.10 -12.31
C PRO A 188 12.43 18.61 -12.00
N VAL A 189 11.72 18.29 -10.92
CA VAL A 189 11.45 16.93 -10.47
C VAL A 189 9.95 16.61 -10.58
N ILE A 190 9.65 15.49 -11.22
CA ILE A 190 8.39 14.77 -11.08
C ILE A 190 8.63 13.65 -10.06
N LEU A 191 7.99 13.73 -8.91
CA LEU A 191 8.05 12.70 -7.88
C LEU A 191 6.82 11.80 -7.98
N ASP A 192 7.02 10.56 -8.39
CA ASP A 192 5.98 9.55 -8.49
C ASP A 192 5.81 8.84 -7.15
N LEU A 193 4.71 9.16 -6.47
CA LEU A 193 4.31 8.56 -5.20
C LEU A 193 3.12 7.61 -5.33
N ARG A 194 2.70 7.28 -6.57
CA ARG A 194 1.44 6.56 -6.82
C ARG A 194 1.36 5.24 -6.07
N TYR A 195 2.49 4.59 -5.83
CA TYR A 195 2.59 3.29 -5.18
C TYR A 195 3.43 3.31 -3.90
N THR A 196 3.76 4.50 -3.40
CA THR A 196 4.55 4.66 -2.18
C THR A 196 3.69 4.39 -0.95
N LYS A 197 4.17 3.49 -0.09
CA LYS A 197 3.55 3.16 1.19
C LYS A 197 4.58 3.25 2.30
N GLY A 198 4.16 3.66 3.48
CA GLY A 198 5.00 3.70 4.68
C GLY A 198 4.72 4.93 5.51
N ILE A 199 5.46 5.06 6.61
CA ILE A 199 5.21 6.11 7.61
C ILE A 199 6.44 7.00 7.87
N GLN A 200 7.60 6.67 7.30
CA GLN A 200 8.80 7.49 7.44
C GLN A 200 8.63 8.83 6.71
N GLN A 201 9.18 9.90 7.25
CA GLN A 201 9.02 11.22 6.68
C GLN A 201 9.86 11.40 5.41
N LEU A 202 9.25 11.96 4.37
CA LEU A 202 9.94 12.36 3.14
C LEU A 202 10.51 13.76 3.36
N TYR A 203 11.80 13.85 3.70
CA TYR A 203 12.52 15.11 3.83
C TYR A 203 13.41 15.37 2.61
N ASP A 204 13.77 16.65 2.40
CA ASP A 204 14.84 17.08 1.49
C ASP A 204 14.60 16.94 -0.02
N ILE A 205 13.35 16.93 -0.48
CA ILE A 205 13.01 17.08 -1.90
C ILE A 205 11.96 18.17 -2.13
N GLN A 206 12.10 18.92 -3.22
CA GLN A 206 11.19 20.00 -3.62
C GLN A 206 10.71 19.75 -5.06
N PRO A 207 9.79 18.78 -5.26
CA PRO A 207 9.29 18.46 -6.58
C PRO A 207 8.41 19.59 -7.14
N GLN A 208 8.37 19.72 -8.45
CA GLN A 208 7.42 20.60 -9.14
C GLN A 208 6.06 19.90 -9.30
N ILE A 209 6.10 18.58 -9.48
CA ILE A 209 4.90 17.75 -9.66
C ILE A 209 5.02 16.52 -8.77
N ILE A 210 3.94 16.15 -8.09
CA ILE A 210 3.79 14.90 -7.35
C ILE A 210 2.69 14.08 -8.00
N LEU A 211 2.99 12.82 -8.35
CA LEU A 211 1.99 11.88 -8.84
C LEU A 211 1.43 11.09 -7.66
N ILE A 212 0.12 11.05 -7.52
CA ILE A 212 -0.57 10.32 -6.45
C ILE A 212 -1.65 9.41 -7.02
N SER A 213 -1.94 8.34 -6.29
CA SER A 213 -3.04 7.45 -6.62
C SER A 213 -3.70 6.92 -5.35
N ARG A 214 -4.78 6.17 -5.51
CA ARG A 214 -5.44 5.41 -4.44
C ARG A 214 -4.53 4.44 -3.69
N HIS A 215 -3.34 4.14 -4.22
CA HIS A 215 -2.32 3.29 -3.59
C HIS A 215 -1.25 4.09 -2.82
N THR A 216 -1.25 5.42 -2.94
CA THR A 216 -0.42 6.31 -2.13
C THR A 216 -0.94 6.30 -0.71
N GLU A 217 -0.06 5.97 0.23
CA GLU A 217 -0.47 5.73 1.62
C GLU A 217 0.50 6.31 2.65
N GLY A 218 -0.06 6.84 3.72
CA GLY A 218 0.64 7.19 4.94
C GLY A 218 1.44 8.47 4.84
N SER A 219 2.74 8.43 5.14
CA SER A 219 3.57 9.63 5.11
C SER A 219 3.71 10.20 3.69
N ALA A 220 3.56 9.38 2.66
CA ALA A 220 3.48 9.84 1.27
C ALA A 220 2.23 10.71 1.03
N GLU A 221 1.08 10.36 1.63
CA GLU A 221 -0.13 11.20 1.59
C GLU A 221 0.10 12.52 2.32
N ALA A 222 0.72 12.47 3.50
CA ALA A 222 1.04 13.66 4.28
C ALA A 222 2.02 14.59 3.54
N PHE A 223 3.04 14.03 2.89
CA PHE A 223 3.98 14.78 2.08
C PHE A 223 3.28 15.46 0.90
N ALA A 224 2.48 14.71 0.13
CA ALA A 224 1.74 15.26 -1.00
C ALA A 224 0.75 16.37 -0.55
N SER A 225 0.05 16.17 0.56
CA SER A 225 -0.93 17.14 1.08
C SER A 225 -0.30 18.43 1.60
N ASN A 226 0.94 18.39 2.08
CA ASN A 226 1.64 19.55 2.65
C ASN A 226 2.59 20.23 1.65
N SER A 227 2.77 19.66 0.46
CA SER A 227 3.65 20.21 -0.58
C SER A 227 2.95 21.29 -1.40
N ASP A 228 3.73 22.30 -1.81
CA ASP A 228 3.31 23.31 -2.79
C ASP A 228 3.40 22.81 -4.25
N ALA A 229 3.92 21.59 -4.47
CA ALA A 229 3.98 20.97 -5.79
C ALA A 229 2.58 20.76 -6.40
N LEU A 230 2.49 20.68 -7.73
CA LEU A 230 1.26 20.30 -8.41
C LEU A 230 0.98 18.81 -8.20
N LYS A 231 -0.14 18.44 -7.57
CA LYS A 231 -0.55 17.05 -7.38
C LYS A 231 -1.39 16.58 -8.57
N VAL A 232 -1.00 15.48 -9.20
CA VAL A 232 -1.68 14.93 -10.39
C VAL A 232 -2.01 13.47 -10.15
N GLY A 233 -3.24 13.05 -10.47
CA GLY A 233 -3.64 11.65 -10.45
C GLY A 233 -5.01 11.44 -9.81
N GLU A 234 -5.10 10.52 -8.86
CA GLU A 234 -6.35 10.16 -8.18
C GLU A 234 -6.29 10.53 -6.69
N GLU A 235 -7.45 10.53 -6.01
CA GLU A 235 -7.47 10.60 -4.54
C GLU A 235 -6.68 9.46 -3.91
N THR A 236 -6.04 9.71 -2.76
CA THR A 236 -5.18 8.74 -2.09
C THR A 236 -5.94 7.68 -1.28
N PHE A 237 -5.23 6.71 -0.69
CA PHE A 237 -5.85 5.58 0.02
C PHE A 237 -6.77 6.02 1.18
N GLY A 238 -6.45 7.16 1.80
CA GLY A 238 -7.21 7.73 2.89
C GLY A 238 -6.68 7.32 4.26
N ALA A 239 -5.38 7.05 4.39
CA ALA A 239 -4.74 6.74 5.66
C ALA A 239 -3.94 7.93 6.22
N LEU A 240 -4.02 9.12 5.61
CA LEU A 240 -3.23 10.29 6.00
C LEU A 240 -3.44 10.60 7.49
N SER A 241 -2.38 10.38 8.25
CA SER A 241 -2.31 10.60 9.70
C SER A 241 -0.89 11.04 10.10
N GLU A 242 -0.73 11.48 11.33
CA GLU A 242 0.55 11.39 12.03
C GLU A 242 0.73 9.95 12.51
N TYR A 243 1.93 9.42 12.43
CA TYR A 243 2.18 8.00 12.67
C TYR A 243 3.15 7.78 13.82
N GLU A 244 2.92 6.68 14.53
CA GLU A 244 3.87 6.12 15.48
C GLU A 244 4.10 4.64 15.18
N THR A 245 5.20 4.12 15.73
CA THR A 245 5.59 2.72 15.59
C THR A 245 5.78 2.10 16.97
N LEU A 246 5.26 0.89 17.14
CA LEU A 246 5.52 0.06 18.30
C LEU A 246 6.30 -1.19 17.85
N GLU A 247 7.58 -1.22 18.21
CA GLU A 247 8.47 -2.36 17.94
C GLU A 247 8.31 -3.47 18.98
N LEU A 248 7.99 -4.69 18.52
CA LEU A 248 7.58 -5.83 19.35
C LEU A 248 8.45 -7.07 19.08
N GLY A 249 9.76 -6.86 18.96
CA GLY A 249 10.72 -7.89 18.57
C GLY A 249 10.80 -7.98 17.05
N PRO A 250 10.47 -9.13 16.42
CA PRO A 250 10.45 -9.25 14.96
C PRO A 250 9.14 -8.75 14.34
N PHE A 251 8.26 -8.10 15.12
CA PHE A 251 6.98 -7.58 14.67
C PHE A 251 6.94 -6.08 14.88
N THR A 252 6.30 -5.39 13.94
CA THR A 252 6.11 -3.96 13.96
C THR A 252 4.62 -3.67 13.88
N PHE A 253 4.13 -2.77 14.75
CA PHE A 253 2.80 -2.20 14.66
C PHE A 253 2.92 -0.72 14.31
N GLU A 254 2.43 -0.33 13.14
CA GLU A 254 2.30 1.07 12.72
C GLU A 254 0.86 1.51 12.92
N TYR A 255 0.67 2.72 13.43
CA TYR A 255 -0.66 3.24 13.70
C TYR A 255 -0.72 4.76 13.54
N GLY A 256 -1.84 5.23 13.00
CA GLY A 256 -2.18 6.65 12.98
C GLY A 256 -2.64 7.13 14.36
N ILE A 257 -2.16 8.31 14.78
CA ILE A 257 -2.57 8.98 16.04
C ILE A 257 -3.43 10.22 15.78
N THR A 258 -3.60 10.63 14.52
CA THR A 258 -4.57 11.65 14.13
C THR A 258 -5.67 11.00 13.28
N GLY A 259 -6.82 11.66 13.17
CA GLY A 259 -7.92 11.12 12.36
C GLY A 259 -7.51 10.95 10.89
N GLU A 260 -7.95 9.85 10.28
CA GLU A 260 -7.63 9.49 8.90
C GLU A 260 -8.22 10.51 7.91
N ARG A 261 -7.40 10.92 6.94
CA ARG A 261 -7.78 11.86 5.88
C ARG A 261 -7.33 11.33 4.52
N THR A 262 -7.93 11.87 3.48
CA THR A 262 -7.54 11.63 2.08
C THR A 262 -6.85 12.87 1.53
N ALA A 263 -5.73 12.68 0.82
CA ALA A 263 -5.15 13.72 -0.01
C ALA A 263 -5.80 13.68 -1.40
N TYR A 264 -6.05 14.85 -1.96
CA TYR A 264 -6.69 15.01 -3.27
C TYR A 264 -5.71 15.62 -4.27
N PRO A 265 -5.77 15.21 -5.55
CA PRO A 265 -4.98 15.83 -6.61
C PRO A 265 -5.50 17.24 -6.90
N ASP A 266 -4.61 18.12 -7.36
CA ASP A 266 -5.01 19.40 -7.95
C ASP A 266 -5.56 19.20 -9.37
N VAL A 267 -5.05 18.18 -10.07
CA VAL A 267 -5.50 17.75 -11.40
C VAL A 267 -5.88 16.28 -11.35
N GLU A 268 -7.19 16.02 -11.37
CA GLU A 268 -7.73 14.67 -11.34
C GLU A 268 -7.64 14.00 -12.72
N ILE A 269 -6.91 12.89 -12.78
CA ILE A 269 -6.71 12.06 -13.98
C ILE A 269 -6.75 10.60 -13.54
N GLY A 270 -7.77 9.87 -14.01
CA GLY A 270 -7.82 8.42 -13.85
C GLY A 270 -6.76 7.73 -14.71
N ASN A 271 -6.12 6.70 -14.16
CA ASN A 271 -5.18 5.87 -14.91
C ASN A 271 -5.87 4.62 -15.46
N GLU A 272 -5.59 4.28 -16.71
CA GLU A 272 -6.03 3.02 -17.33
C GLU A 272 -4.79 2.18 -17.61
N ALA A 273 -4.85 0.86 -17.40
CA ALA A 273 -3.73 -0.04 -17.63
C ALA A 273 -3.06 0.12 -19.01
N ALA A 274 -3.84 0.49 -20.04
CA ALA A 274 -3.35 0.67 -21.40
C ALA A 274 -2.46 1.92 -21.62
N GLN A 275 -2.56 2.95 -20.78
CA GLN A 275 -1.84 4.21 -20.96
C GLN A 275 -1.66 4.96 -19.64
N ASP A 276 -0.42 5.34 -19.34
CA ASP A 276 -0.08 6.18 -18.19
C ASP A 276 -0.40 7.66 -18.44
N LYS A 277 -1.69 8.01 -18.38
CA LYS A 277 -2.19 9.38 -18.63
C LYS A 277 -1.70 10.37 -17.57
N ILE A 278 -1.47 9.90 -16.35
CA ILE A 278 -0.99 10.72 -15.23
C ILE A 278 0.45 11.18 -15.52
N LEU A 279 1.34 10.24 -15.87
CA LEU A 279 2.72 10.56 -16.19
C LEU A 279 2.81 11.38 -17.48
N GLU A 280 2.01 11.07 -18.50
CA GLU A 280 1.98 11.85 -19.74
C GLU A 280 1.63 13.32 -19.48
N PHE A 281 0.61 13.59 -18.65
CA PHE A 281 0.26 14.94 -18.25
C PHE A 281 1.44 15.63 -17.55
N ALA A 282 2.06 14.97 -16.58
CA ALA A 282 3.15 15.55 -15.80
C ALA A 282 4.36 15.89 -16.67
N VAL A 283 4.75 15.00 -17.58
CA VAL A 283 5.85 15.22 -18.53
C VAL A 283 5.54 16.38 -19.48
N ASN A 284 4.31 16.47 -19.97
CA ASN A 284 3.91 17.60 -20.81
C ASN A 284 3.89 18.91 -20.04
N HIS A 285 3.47 18.90 -18.77
CA HIS A 285 3.43 20.09 -17.93
C HIS A 285 4.84 20.60 -17.60
N VAL A 286 5.75 19.72 -17.14
CA VAL A 286 7.11 20.12 -16.73
C VAL A 286 7.94 20.66 -17.89
N ARG A 287 7.71 20.17 -19.12
CA ARG A 287 8.40 20.66 -20.33
C ARG A 287 7.99 22.08 -20.74
N ASN A 288 6.87 22.57 -20.22
CA ASN A 288 6.33 23.90 -20.54
C ASN A 288 6.57 24.93 -19.43
N ILE A 289 7.28 24.54 -18.35
CA ILE A 289 7.77 25.43 -17.29
C ILE A 289 9.19 25.90 -17.67
#